data_AF-A2RHN3-F1
#
_entry.id   AF-A2RHN3-F1
#
_cell.length_a   1.000
_cell.length_b   1.000
_cell.length_c   1.000
_cell.angle_alpha   90.00
_cell.angle_beta   90.00
_cell.angle_gamma   90.00
#
_symmetry.space_group_name_H-M   'P 1'
#
loop_
_entity.id
_entity.type
_entity.pdbx_description
1 polymer ?
#
loop_
_entity_poly.entity_id
_entity_poly.type
_entity_poly.pdbx_seq_one_letter_code
_entity_poly.pdbx_strand_id
1 'polypeptide(L)'
;MESRKKVASIILGLVLLLQYIVTPVGVIAEALTDSSVNTAISLSQLKIDESETKTDLTSFNLTLKVEKPIEQNETVIIDLNSSINTPSEDNKTKSTTDFTANENKLTVVVAANSNNELNINFSVLKEKLKDLNQLTATLNNQKVSVDLPTTDSTTDSTESSTSTSESKSTSNSEISTNSSESKSQSTSESKKEQTKQETTTQADAGRNIRDLLDGAGVSPASIINDATTVYVDKDGNPYPDQNNVPIDAAVKIDYTWSIPEDIMPLKAGDYFDFKLPDGVTIEEAMGNIGDYGTYTIDADGTVHFVFNEKVETKHDIHGTFHYDAHFDKETVPGEVVIDTPTEENFPPSEVHVRPDYNQGIDKSGHFDKTPNPSEVIWEININRPLNTMENATLTDPMPAGTTYKSVVIYPETVGPNGEILSVDKAHPLVEGTDYTVDANGKITFIGKYAKTDQAFNVVYTTSIVY
;
A
#
# COMPACT_ATOMS: atom_id res chain seq x y z
N MET A 1 -52.01 18.93 -18.04
CA MET A 1 -51.72 17.82 -17.10
C MET A 1 -50.77 16.77 -17.70
N GLU A 2 -50.77 16.56 -19.02
CA GLU A 2 -49.85 15.62 -19.70
C GLU A 2 -48.38 16.05 -19.75
N SER A 3 -48.09 17.35 -19.78
CA SER A 3 -46.69 17.85 -19.81
C SER A 3 -45.93 17.56 -18.50
N ARG A 4 -46.60 17.59 -17.34
CA ARG A 4 -45.99 17.25 -16.03
C ARG A 4 -45.67 15.76 -15.87
N LYS A 5 -46.41 14.88 -16.55
CA LYS A 5 -46.13 13.43 -16.56
C LYS A 5 -44.92 13.06 -17.44
N LYS A 6 -44.69 13.80 -18.54
CA LYS A 6 -43.52 13.59 -19.39
C LYS A 6 -42.21 14.02 -18.72
N VAL A 7 -42.24 15.12 -17.96
CA VAL A 7 -41.07 15.56 -17.16
C VAL A 7 -40.76 14.59 -16.01
N ALA A 8 -41.78 14.08 -15.33
CA ALA A 8 -41.60 13.06 -14.28
C ALA A 8 -41.03 11.73 -14.81
N SER A 9 -41.42 11.28 -16.01
CA SER A 9 -40.85 10.07 -16.63
C SER A 9 -39.42 10.25 -17.15
N ILE A 10 -39.02 11.47 -17.54
CA ILE A 10 -37.63 11.78 -17.94
C ILE A 10 -36.73 11.82 -16.70
N ILE A 11 -37.21 12.38 -15.58
CA ILE A 11 -36.47 12.41 -14.30
C ILE A 11 -36.37 11.00 -13.70
N LEU A 12 -37.43 10.19 -13.75
CA LEU A 12 -37.38 8.80 -13.27
C LEU A 12 -36.47 7.90 -14.13
N GLY A 13 -36.31 8.21 -15.42
CA GLY A 13 -35.34 7.57 -16.32
C GLY A 13 -33.89 7.95 -16.00
N LEU A 14 -33.65 9.19 -15.57
CA LEU A 14 -32.35 9.64 -15.06
C LEU A 14 -32.00 8.98 -13.70
N VAL A 15 -33.02 8.70 -12.87
CA VAL A 15 -32.92 8.07 -11.55
C VAL A 15 -32.55 6.57 -11.61
N LEU A 16 -32.86 5.88 -12.70
CA LEU A 16 -32.38 4.50 -12.91
C LEU A 16 -30.92 4.43 -13.40
N LEU A 17 -30.41 5.50 -14.00
CA LEU A 17 -29.00 5.62 -14.42
C LEU A 17 -28.07 5.96 -13.24
N LEU A 18 -28.58 6.67 -12.23
CA LEU A 18 -27.85 6.99 -10.99
C LEU A 18 -27.60 5.78 -10.07
N GLN A 19 -28.27 4.64 -10.29
CA GLN A 19 -28.02 3.40 -9.53
C GLN A 19 -26.84 2.58 -10.07
N TYR A 20 -26.23 2.99 -11.18
CA TYR A 20 -25.15 2.25 -11.87
C TYR A 20 -23.80 2.97 -11.90
N ILE A 21 -23.67 4.14 -11.25
CA ILE A 21 -22.43 4.91 -11.21
C ILE A 21 -21.94 4.96 -9.76
N VAL A 22 -21.36 3.86 -9.30
CA VAL A 22 -20.50 3.83 -8.11
C VAL A 22 -19.07 3.77 -8.62
N THR A 23 -18.35 4.89 -8.58
CA THR A 23 -16.90 4.96 -8.79
C THR A 23 -16.27 5.88 -7.74
N PRO A 24 -15.06 5.57 -7.26
CA PRO A 24 -14.38 6.33 -6.21
C PRO A 24 -13.97 7.71 -6.73
N VAL A 25 -14.18 8.74 -5.92
CA VAL A 25 -13.84 10.13 -6.29
C VAL A 25 -12.43 10.46 -5.79
N GLY A 26 -11.50 10.86 -6.65
CA GLY A 26 -10.12 11.20 -6.27
C GLY A 26 -9.97 12.64 -5.72
N VAL A 27 -8.82 12.91 -5.08
CA VAL A 27 -8.46 14.22 -4.50
C VAL A 27 -7.89 15.01 -5.62
N ILE A 28 -8.36 16.25 -5.75
CA ILE A 28 -7.69 17.22 -6.58
C ILE A 28 -6.66 17.94 -5.70
N ALA A 29 -5.49 17.31 -5.53
CA ALA A 29 -4.29 18.05 -5.88
C ALA A 29 -4.34 18.14 -7.41
N GLU A 30 -4.11 19.32 -8.01
CA GLU A 30 -4.28 19.54 -9.46
C GLU A 30 -3.73 18.38 -10.31
N ALA A 31 -4.64 17.50 -10.74
CA ALA A 31 -4.45 16.49 -11.77
C ALA A 31 -5.84 16.18 -12.34
N LEU A 32 -6.09 16.77 -13.51
CA LEU A 32 -7.26 16.57 -14.36
C LEU A 32 -7.63 15.08 -14.45
N THR A 33 -8.72 14.65 -13.80
CA THR A 33 -9.38 13.36 -14.10
C THR A 33 -10.83 13.39 -13.61
N ASP A 34 -11.70 14.07 -14.36
CA ASP A 34 -13.12 13.71 -14.36
C ASP A 34 -13.48 13.35 -15.79
N SER A 35 -13.50 12.05 -16.09
CA SER A 35 -13.98 11.53 -17.36
C SER A 35 -15.51 11.53 -17.33
N SER A 36 -16.10 12.72 -17.51
CA SER A 36 -17.44 12.81 -18.07
C SER A 36 -17.41 12.06 -19.40
N VAL A 37 -18.21 10.98 -19.52
CA VAL A 37 -18.27 10.17 -20.74
C VAL A 37 -18.81 11.02 -21.88
N ASN A 38 -17.91 11.66 -22.62
CA ASN A 38 -18.26 12.33 -23.86
C ASN A 38 -18.26 11.28 -24.98
N THR A 39 -19.45 10.91 -25.46
CA THR A 39 -19.61 10.00 -26.58
C THR A 39 -19.01 10.53 -27.89
N ALA A 40 -18.54 11.78 -27.93
CA ALA A 40 -17.87 12.35 -29.09
C ALA A 40 -16.42 11.89 -29.25
N ILE A 41 -15.80 11.26 -28.25
CA ILE A 41 -14.41 10.78 -28.33
C ILE A 41 -14.41 9.25 -28.45
N SER A 42 -13.82 8.74 -29.54
CA SER A 42 -13.76 7.31 -29.84
C SER A 42 -12.34 6.84 -30.13
N LEU A 43 -12.07 5.56 -29.87
CA LEU A 43 -10.81 4.92 -30.28
C LEU A 43 -10.90 4.62 -31.78
N SER A 44 -9.91 5.09 -32.54
CA SER A 44 -9.84 4.86 -33.99
C SER A 44 -8.90 3.70 -34.31
N GLN A 45 -7.66 3.77 -33.83
CA GLN A 45 -6.63 2.80 -34.23
C GLN A 45 -5.46 2.73 -33.24
N LEU A 46 -4.85 1.56 -33.10
CA LEU A 46 -3.58 1.35 -32.42
C LEU A 46 -2.59 0.68 -33.39
N LYS A 47 -1.36 1.18 -33.48
CA LYS A 47 -0.28 0.62 -34.32
C LYS A 47 1.04 0.58 -33.58
N ILE A 48 1.94 -0.31 -33.99
CA ILE A 48 3.35 -0.26 -33.61
C ILE A 48 4.03 0.89 -34.37
N ASP A 49 4.84 1.68 -33.67
CA ASP A 49 5.74 2.67 -34.25
C ASP A 49 7.07 2.00 -34.62
N GLU A 50 7.22 1.65 -35.90
CA GLU A 50 8.44 1.02 -36.44
C GLU A 50 9.67 1.96 -36.45
N SER A 51 9.50 3.25 -36.13
CA SER A 51 10.61 4.19 -36.04
C SER A 51 11.37 4.14 -34.71
N GLU A 52 10.92 3.32 -33.75
CA GLU A 52 11.64 3.10 -32.49
C GLU A 52 12.96 2.36 -32.73
N THR A 53 14.06 2.92 -32.23
CA THR A 53 15.41 2.37 -32.44
C THR A 53 15.99 1.75 -31.18
N LYS A 54 15.35 1.96 -30.02
CA LYS A 54 15.77 1.37 -28.74
C LYS A 54 15.45 -0.12 -28.72
N THR A 55 16.43 -0.92 -28.29
CA THR A 55 16.37 -2.39 -28.40
C THR A 55 15.49 -3.04 -27.34
N ASP A 56 15.24 -2.36 -26.23
CA ASP A 56 14.49 -2.79 -25.05
C ASP A 56 13.03 -2.30 -25.03
N LEU A 57 12.66 -1.37 -25.92
CA LEU A 57 11.34 -0.75 -25.99
C LEU A 57 10.63 -1.06 -27.30
N THR A 58 9.30 -1.08 -27.23
CA THR A 58 8.41 -1.01 -28.39
C THR A 58 7.53 0.20 -28.24
N SER A 59 7.51 1.06 -29.26
CA SER A 59 6.65 2.26 -29.29
C SER A 59 5.38 2.00 -30.08
N PHE A 60 4.32 2.71 -29.73
CA PHE A 60 2.97 2.56 -30.27
C PHE A 60 2.37 3.93 -30.59
N ASN A 61 1.55 3.99 -31.63
CA ASN A 61 0.73 5.14 -31.98
C ASN A 61 -0.74 4.78 -31.77
N LEU A 62 -1.40 5.48 -30.86
CA LEU A 62 -2.83 5.40 -30.61
C LEU A 62 -3.53 6.62 -31.19
N THR A 63 -4.54 6.40 -32.02
CA THR A 63 -5.35 7.43 -32.65
C THR A 63 -6.72 7.50 -31.99
N LEU A 64 -7.08 8.67 -31.49
CA LEU A 64 -8.42 9.03 -31.04
C LEU A 64 -9.12 9.86 -32.12
N LYS A 65 -10.44 9.69 -32.24
CA LYS A 65 -11.27 10.51 -33.10
C LYS A 65 -12.24 11.34 -32.26
N VAL A 66 -12.27 12.65 -32.52
CA VAL A 66 -13.23 13.56 -31.90
C VAL A 66 -14.32 13.89 -32.91
N GLU A 67 -15.47 13.21 -32.79
CA GLU A 67 -16.57 13.25 -33.76
C GLU A 67 -17.33 14.58 -33.78
N LYS A 68 -17.33 15.31 -32.66
CA LYS A 68 -17.98 16.63 -32.52
C LYS A 68 -17.11 17.53 -31.65
N PRO A 69 -17.07 18.85 -31.92
CA PRO A 69 -16.35 19.80 -31.07
C PRO A 69 -16.82 19.70 -29.62
N ILE A 70 -15.87 19.54 -28.70
CA ILE A 70 -16.14 19.56 -27.26
C ILE A 70 -16.09 21.00 -26.73
N GLU A 71 -16.97 21.36 -25.78
CA GLU A 71 -17.17 22.75 -25.35
C GLU A 71 -16.06 23.27 -24.43
N GLN A 72 -15.39 22.39 -23.70
CA GLN A 72 -14.30 22.69 -22.78
C GLN A 72 -13.22 21.60 -22.86
N ASN A 73 -12.04 21.84 -22.27
CA ASN A 73 -11.01 20.81 -22.22
C ASN A 73 -11.55 19.60 -21.44
N GLU A 74 -11.34 18.42 -21.98
CA GLU A 74 -11.76 17.16 -21.35
C GLU A 74 -10.55 16.27 -21.13
N THR A 75 -10.66 15.38 -20.15
CA THR A 75 -9.63 14.36 -19.90
C THR A 75 -10.22 12.98 -20.06
N VAL A 76 -9.61 12.20 -20.92
CA VAL A 76 -9.98 10.82 -21.21
C VAL A 76 -8.89 9.87 -20.72
N ILE A 77 -9.32 8.84 -20.00
CA ILE A 77 -8.46 7.78 -19.50
C ILE A 77 -8.61 6.56 -20.39
N ILE A 78 -7.48 6.04 -20.88
CA ILE A 78 -7.43 4.88 -21.77
C ILE A 78 -6.67 3.77 -21.04
N ASP A 79 -7.35 2.65 -20.82
CA ASP A 79 -6.77 1.47 -20.18
C ASP A 79 -6.06 0.58 -21.19
N LEU A 80 -4.87 0.12 -20.86
CA LEU A 80 -4.09 -0.83 -21.63
C LEU A 80 -3.98 -2.16 -20.88
N ASN A 81 -3.82 -3.26 -21.62
CA ASN A 81 -3.59 -4.60 -21.06
C ASN A 81 -2.11 -4.87 -20.73
N SER A 82 -1.27 -3.83 -20.71
CA SER A 82 0.14 -3.88 -20.29
C SER A 82 0.52 -2.56 -19.62
N SER A 83 1.49 -2.62 -18.70
CA SER A 83 2.08 -1.43 -18.10
C SER A 83 2.91 -0.67 -19.13
N ILE A 84 2.86 0.66 -19.07
CA ILE A 84 3.44 1.59 -20.03
C ILE A 84 4.60 2.32 -19.35
N ASN A 85 5.59 2.74 -20.14
CA ASN A 85 6.65 3.59 -19.65
C ASN A 85 6.15 5.03 -19.46
N THR A 86 6.79 5.75 -18.54
CA THR A 86 6.63 7.20 -18.44
C THR A 86 6.97 7.86 -19.80
N PRO A 87 6.16 8.79 -20.32
CA PRO A 87 6.36 9.36 -21.65
C PRO A 87 7.69 10.11 -21.76
N SER A 88 8.53 9.73 -22.72
CA SER A 88 9.76 10.47 -23.04
C SER A 88 9.46 11.74 -23.83
N GLU A 89 10.44 12.64 -23.94
CA GLU A 89 10.31 13.83 -24.80
C GLU A 89 10.08 13.46 -26.28
N ASP A 90 10.65 12.36 -26.77
CA ASP A 90 10.36 11.84 -28.11
C ASP A 90 8.89 11.44 -28.26
N ASN A 91 8.31 10.82 -27.23
CA ASN A 91 6.89 10.44 -27.24
C ASN A 91 5.97 11.66 -27.27
N LYS A 92 6.28 12.68 -26.46
CA LYS A 92 5.51 13.93 -26.42
C LYS A 92 5.59 14.69 -27.74
N THR A 93 6.77 14.81 -28.34
CA THR A 93 6.97 15.52 -29.61
C THR A 93 6.30 14.82 -30.81
N LYS A 94 6.15 13.49 -30.77
CA LYS A 94 5.39 12.71 -31.77
C LYS A 94 3.88 12.72 -31.53
N SER A 95 3.42 13.20 -30.38
CA SER A 95 1.99 13.26 -30.03
C SER A 95 1.38 14.60 -30.44
N THR A 96 0.11 14.60 -30.82
CA THR A 96 -0.60 15.82 -31.23
C THR A 96 -1.39 16.45 -30.08
N THR A 97 -1.29 15.88 -28.88
CA THR A 97 -2.04 16.30 -27.70
C THR A 97 -1.26 15.93 -26.44
N ASP A 98 -1.51 16.67 -25.37
CA ASP A 98 -0.86 16.42 -24.08
C ASP A 98 -1.42 15.14 -23.43
N PHE A 99 -0.51 14.34 -22.89
CA PHE A 99 -0.88 13.11 -22.18
C PHE A 99 0.13 12.78 -21.09
N THR A 100 -0.34 12.04 -20.09
CA THR A 100 0.50 11.39 -19.08
C THR A 100 0.24 9.88 -19.11
N ALA A 101 1.21 9.11 -18.61
CA ALA A 101 1.06 7.66 -18.45
C ALA A 101 1.34 7.28 -17.00
N ASN A 102 0.50 6.43 -16.43
CA ASN A 102 0.69 5.82 -15.12
C ASN A 102 0.27 4.35 -15.20
N GLU A 103 1.18 3.45 -14.85
CA GLU A 103 1.01 1.99 -15.00
C GLU A 103 0.42 1.63 -16.37
N ASN A 104 -0.79 1.08 -16.41
CA ASN A 104 -1.47 0.66 -17.63
C ASN A 104 -2.48 1.70 -18.15
N LYS A 105 -2.39 2.96 -17.73
CA LYS A 105 -3.35 4.02 -18.09
C LYS A 105 -2.67 5.19 -18.80
N LEU A 106 -3.26 5.63 -19.91
CA LEU A 106 -2.96 6.92 -20.53
C LEU A 106 -4.04 7.92 -20.15
N THR A 107 -3.62 9.06 -19.60
CA THR A 107 -4.52 10.20 -19.32
C THR A 107 -4.26 11.26 -20.37
N VAL A 108 -5.24 11.51 -21.23
CA VAL A 108 -5.10 12.36 -22.41
C VAL A 108 -5.96 13.61 -22.25
N VAL A 109 -5.37 14.77 -22.42
CA VAL A 109 -6.08 16.05 -22.41
C VAL A 109 -6.55 16.35 -23.83
N VAL A 110 -7.87 16.45 -24.03
CA VAL A 110 -8.48 16.87 -25.29
C VAL A 110 -8.85 18.35 -25.17
N ALA A 111 -8.27 19.20 -26.01
CA ALA A 111 -8.52 20.63 -25.96
C ALA A 111 -9.93 20.99 -26.45
N ALA A 112 -10.52 22.05 -25.89
CA ALA A 112 -11.79 22.61 -26.33
C ALA A 112 -11.78 22.91 -27.84
N ASN A 113 -12.92 22.69 -28.50
CA ASN A 113 -13.12 22.84 -29.95
C ASN A 113 -12.35 21.85 -30.84
N SER A 114 -11.67 20.84 -30.28
CA SER A 114 -11.05 19.77 -31.07
C SER A 114 -12.12 19.01 -31.87
N ASN A 115 -11.88 18.79 -33.16
CA ASN A 115 -12.76 18.04 -34.07
C ASN A 115 -11.96 17.21 -35.08
N ASN A 116 -10.73 16.87 -34.72
CA ASN A 116 -9.74 16.19 -35.53
C ASN A 116 -9.31 14.87 -34.89
N GLU A 117 -8.50 14.11 -35.61
CA GLU A 117 -7.81 12.96 -35.05
C GLU A 117 -6.67 13.43 -34.15
N LEU A 118 -6.54 12.79 -32.99
CA LEU A 118 -5.45 13.00 -32.05
C LEU A 118 -4.58 11.75 -32.04
N ASN A 119 -3.27 11.91 -32.20
CA ASN A 119 -2.31 10.83 -32.14
C ASN A 119 -1.49 10.93 -30.86
N ILE A 120 -1.39 9.81 -30.16
CA ILE A 120 -0.62 9.65 -28.93
C ILE A 120 0.43 8.59 -29.19
N ASN A 121 1.69 8.98 -29.08
CA ASN A 121 2.83 8.08 -29.17
C ASN A 121 3.27 7.69 -27.76
N PHE A 122 3.40 6.40 -27.45
CA PHE A 122 3.87 5.92 -26.15
C PHE A 122 4.72 4.67 -26.29
N SER A 123 5.51 4.34 -25.28
CA SER A 123 6.45 3.21 -25.31
C SER A 123 6.19 2.22 -24.18
N VAL A 124 6.47 0.94 -24.43
CA VAL A 124 6.38 -0.15 -23.46
C VAL A 124 7.67 -0.98 -23.49
N LEU A 125 8.18 -1.37 -22.33
CA LEU A 125 9.28 -2.33 -22.20
C LEU A 125 8.90 -3.67 -22.82
N LYS A 126 9.77 -4.20 -23.69
CA LYS A 126 9.55 -5.51 -24.33
C LYS A 126 9.34 -6.63 -23.31
N GLU A 127 10.02 -6.55 -22.17
CA GLU A 127 9.81 -7.42 -21.00
C GLU A 127 8.34 -7.54 -20.58
N LYS A 128 7.61 -6.41 -20.58
CA LYS A 128 6.19 -6.33 -20.19
C LYS A 128 5.22 -6.81 -21.29
N LEU A 129 5.76 -7.12 -22.46
CA LEU A 129 5.02 -7.58 -23.64
C LEU A 129 5.25 -9.07 -23.92
N LYS A 130 6.20 -9.74 -23.24
CA LYS A 130 6.59 -11.13 -23.53
C LYS A 130 5.46 -12.14 -23.44
N ASP A 131 4.52 -11.93 -22.52
CA ASP A 131 3.38 -12.82 -22.28
C ASP A 131 2.10 -12.37 -23.01
N LEU A 132 2.20 -11.37 -23.90
CA LEU A 132 1.07 -10.80 -24.62
C LEU A 132 1.19 -11.07 -26.13
N ASN A 133 0.14 -11.65 -26.71
CA ASN A 133 0.02 -11.79 -28.16
C ASN A 133 -0.42 -10.47 -28.82
N GLN A 134 -1.11 -9.60 -28.07
CA GLN A 134 -1.70 -8.37 -28.58
C GLN A 134 -1.70 -7.29 -27.49
N LEU A 135 -1.36 -6.05 -27.85
CA LEU A 135 -1.61 -4.88 -27.00
C LEU A 135 -3.00 -4.33 -27.32
N THR A 136 -3.82 -4.13 -26.30
CA THR A 136 -5.20 -3.64 -26.40
C THR A 136 -5.36 -2.36 -25.60
N ALA A 137 -5.90 -1.32 -26.23
CA ALA A 137 -6.34 -0.08 -25.60
C ALA A 137 -7.87 -0.07 -25.50
N THR A 138 -8.39 0.31 -24.33
CA THR A 138 -9.82 0.34 -24.01
C THR A 138 -10.20 1.75 -23.54
N LEU A 139 -11.28 2.27 -24.09
CA LEU A 139 -11.89 3.55 -23.70
C LEU A 139 -13.39 3.31 -23.66
N ASN A 140 -13.99 3.41 -22.47
CA ASN A 140 -15.38 3.02 -22.24
C ASN A 140 -15.62 1.56 -22.71
N ASN A 141 -16.60 1.32 -23.58
CA ASN A 141 -16.87 0.00 -24.17
C ASN A 141 -16.16 -0.25 -25.52
N GLN A 142 -15.30 0.68 -25.97
CA GLN A 142 -14.55 0.55 -27.22
C GLN A 142 -13.18 -0.05 -26.96
N LYS A 143 -12.71 -0.89 -27.89
CA LYS A 143 -11.37 -1.47 -27.85
C LYS A 143 -10.73 -1.42 -29.22
N VAL A 144 -9.44 -1.09 -29.25
CA VAL A 144 -8.57 -1.22 -30.42
C VAL A 144 -7.32 -1.97 -29.99
N SER A 145 -6.81 -2.82 -30.88
CA SER A 145 -5.70 -3.70 -30.53
C SER A 145 -4.71 -3.84 -31.68
N VAL A 146 -3.46 -4.16 -31.36
CA VAL A 146 -2.38 -4.42 -32.32
C VAL A 146 -1.62 -5.66 -31.94
N ASP A 147 -1.42 -6.55 -32.92
CA ASP A 147 -0.68 -7.80 -32.73
C ASP A 147 0.79 -7.49 -32.48
N LEU A 148 1.34 -8.15 -31.46
CA LEU A 148 2.74 -8.00 -31.08
C LEU A 148 3.59 -9.00 -31.89
N PRO A 149 4.78 -8.61 -32.36
CA PRO A 149 5.65 -9.53 -33.08
C PRO A 149 6.11 -10.63 -32.13
N THR A 150 5.66 -11.86 -32.37
CA THR A 150 6.16 -13.04 -31.66
C THR A 150 7.64 -13.22 -31.98
N THR A 151 8.48 -13.31 -30.95
CA THR A 151 9.90 -13.62 -31.14
C THR A 151 10.02 -15.13 -31.35
N ASP A 152 9.60 -15.60 -32.52
CA ASP A 152 10.02 -16.88 -33.07
C ASP A 152 10.74 -16.62 -34.39
N SER A 153 11.92 -17.20 -34.50
CA SER A 153 12.77 -17.05 -35.67
C SER A 153 12.13 -17.74 -36.88
N THR A 154 12.20 -17.06 -38.04
CA THR A 154 12.24 -17.61 -39.41
C THR A 154 10.89 -17.73 -40.16
N THR A 155 10.67 -16.72 -41.02
CA THR A 155 10.28 -16.77 -42.44
C THR A 155 8.91 -17.34 -42.89
N ASP A 156 8.31 -16.49 -43.75
CA ASP A 156 7.41 -16.76 -44.89
C ASP A 156 5.88 -16.65 -44.73
N SER A 157 5.39 -15.52 -45.25
CA SER A 157 4.33 -15.38 -46.26
C SER A 157 2.90 -15.92 -46.04
N THR A 158 1.98 -15.00 -46.36
CA THR A 158 0.66 -15.14 -47.01
C THR A 158 -0.62 -15.39 -46.19
N GLU A 159 -1.52 -14.41 -46.35
CA GLU A 159 -2.97 -14.48 -46.59
C GLU A 159 -3.95 -15.02 -45.51
N SER A 160 -4.78 -14.06 -45.04
CA SER A 160 -6.24 -14.03 -45.23
C SER A 160 -7.16 -14.97 -44.41
N SER A 161 -8.14 -14.32 -43.76
CA SER A 161 -9.56 -14.71 -43.64
C SER A 161 -10.03 -15.69 -42.53
N THR A 162 -10.87 -15.13 -41.66
CA THR A 162 -12.27 -15.57 -41.42
C THR A 162 -12.59 -16.62 -40.32
N SER A 163 -13.33 -16.10 -39.32
CA SER A 163 -14.51 -16.66 -38.63
C SER A 163 -14.45 -17.88 -37.69
N THR A 164 -14.83 -17.59 -36.44
CA THR A 164 -16.04 -18.08 -35.72
C THR A 164 -16.15 -19.56 -35.27
N SER A 165 -16.46 -19.68 -33.98
CA SER A 165 -17.36 -20.64 -33.31
C SER A 165 -16.86 -22.00 -32.78
N GLU A 166 -16.90 -22.08 -31.44
CA GLU A 166 -17.70 -23.02 -30.62
C GLU A 166 -17.41 -24.54 -30.59
N SER A 167 -17.20 -25.00 -29.34
CA SER A 167 -17.91 -26.10 -28.66
C SER A 167 -17.24 -27.48 -28.47
N LYS A 168 -17.15 -27.83 -27.16
CA LYS A 168 -17.54 -29.09 -26.49
C LYS A 168 -16.79 -30.42 -26.73
N SER A 169 -16.05 -30.78 -25.68
CA SER A 169 -16.21 -31.94 -24.78
C SER A 169 -16.18 -33.41 -25.27
N THR A 170 -15.51 -34.18 -24.40
CA THR A 170 -15.81 -35.54 -23.87
C THR A 170 -15.20 -36.81 -24.50
N SER A 171 -14.27 -37.37 -23.72
CA SER A 171 -14.34 -38.69 -23.06
C SER A 171 -13.64 -39.93 -23.65
N ASN A 172 -12.89 -40.55 -22.73
CA ASN A 172 -12.87 -41.98 -22.35
C ASN A 172 -11.85 -42.94 -22.98
N SER A 173 -11.09 -43.59 -22.08
CA SER A 173 -10.97 -45.05 -21.83
C SER A 173 -9.59 -45.32 -21.19
N GLU A 174 -9.48 -45.75 -19.93
CA GLU A 174 -9.41 -47.16 -19.45
C GLU A 174 -8.44 -48.04 -20.29
N ILE A 175 -7.54 -48.89 -19.77
CA ILE A 175 -7.32 -49.47 -18.44
C ILE A 175 -5.92 -50.15 -18.40
N SER A 176 -5.35 -50.16 -17.18
CA SER A 176 -4.44 -51.06 -16.46
C SER A 176 -3.71 -52.26 -17.11
N THR A 177 -2.47 -52.53 -16.65
CA THR A 177 -2.05 -53.63 -15.73
C THR A 177 -0.51 -53.78 -15.73
N ASN A 178 0.22 -53.54 -14.64
CA ASN A 178 0.39 -54.26 -13.37
C ASN A 178 1.32 -55.48 -13.44
N SER A 179 2.37 -55.49 -12.61
CA SER A 179 2.93 -56.72 -12.03
C SER A 179 3.65 -56.42 -10.71
N SER A 180 3.21 -57.14 -9.68
CA SER A 180 3.60 -57.29 -8.27
C SER A 180 4.99 -57.96 -8.11
N GLU A 181 5.66 -58.02 -6.94
CA GLU A 181 5.23 -58.80 -5.75
C GLU A 181 6.19 -58.69 -4.52
N SER A 182 5.60 -58.46 -3.33
CA SER A 182 5.83 -58.98 -1.94
C SER A 182 7.24 -58.89 -1.26
N LYS A 183 7.44 -58.81 0.07
CA LYS A 183 6.64 -59.23 1.25
C LYS A 183 7.27 -58.69 2.57
N SER A 184 6.40 -58.54 3.58
CA SER A 184 6.60 -58.84 5.03
C SER A 184 6.55 -57.68 6.04
N GLN A 185 5.74 -57.97 7.06
CA GLN A 185 5.20 -57.17 8.16
C GLN A 185 5.56 -57.88 9.48
N SER A 186 5.81 -57.15 10.58
CA SER A 186 5.20 -57.36 11.92
C SER A 186 5.97 -56.69 13.07
N THR A 187 5.38 -55.60 13.60
CA THR A 187 5.02 -55.25 15.01
C THR A 187 5.64 -55.93 16.26
N SER A 188 6.15 -55.06 17.16
CA SER A 188 5.77 -54.76 18.57
C SER A 188 6.35 -55.49 19.83
N GLU A 189 6.94 -54.64 20.70
CA GLU A 189 6.81 -54.47 22.18
C GLU A 189 7.74 -55.13 23.26
N SER A 190 8.37 -54.20 24.02
CA SER A 190 8.66 -54.12 25.47
C SER A 190 9.65 -55.03 26.22
N LYS A 191 10.72 -54.40 26.76
CA LYS A 191 11.27 -54.64 28.12
C LYS A 191 12.14 -53.47 28.65
N LYS A 192 11.77 -52.94 29.82
CA LYS A 192 12.61 -52.26 30.86
C LYS A 192 13.83 -53.14 31.24
N GLU A 193 14.99 -52.70 31.76
CA GLU A 193 15.56 -51.46 32.31
C GLU A 193 17.01 -51.83 32.73
N GLN A 194 18.03 -50.97 32.51
CA GLN A 194 19.17 -50.71 33.43
C GLN A 194 20.25 -49.82 32.80
N THR A 195 20.27 -48.58 33.28
CA THR A 195 21.41 -47.83 33.83
C THR A 195 22.81 -48.08 33.25
N LYS A 196 23.31 -47.11 32.48
CA LYS A 196 24.73 -46.75 32.51
C LYS A 196 24.86 -45.24 32.73
N GLN A 197 25.39 -44.95 33.90
CA GLN A 197 25.72 -43.65 34.44
C GLN A 197 26.83 -43.03 33.58
N GLU A 198 26.49 -42.07 32.73
CA GLU A 198 27.43 -41.04 32.30
C GLU A 198 27.12 -39.79 33.12
N THR A 199 28.01 -39.51 34.03
CA THR A 199 28.06 -38.33 34.88
C THR A 199 28.15 -37.09 34.00
N THR A 200 27.03 -36.54 33.57
CA THR A 200 26.96 -35.11 33.29
C THR A 200 26.99 -34.44 34.65
N THR A 201 28.18 -33.99 35.03
CA THR A 201 28.32 -32.90 36.00
C THR A 201 27.29 -31.85 35.62
N GLN A 202 26.35 -31.61 36.53
CA GLN A 202 25.49 -30.44 36.54
C GLN A 202 26.41 -29.24 36.26
N ALA A 203 26.35 -28.71 35.03
CA ALA A 203 26.95 -27.43 34.75
C ALA A 203 26.30 -26.48 35.75
N ASP A 204 27.13 -25.84 36.55
CA ASP A 204 26.72 -24.78 37.46
C ASP A 204 25.78 -23.87 36.66
N ALA A 205 24.52 -23.76 37.06
CA ALA A 205 23.60 -22.87 36.36
C ALA A 205 24.21 -21.49 36.49
N GLY A 206 24.67 -20.91 35.39
CA GLY A 206 25.37 -19.63 35.44
C GLY A 206 24.49 -18.57 36.11
N ARG A 207 25.12 -17.58 36.73
CA ARG A 207 24.39 -16.52 37.46
C ARG A 207 23.96 -15.41 36.51
N ASN A 208 22.81 -14.81 36.80
CA ASN A 208 22.44 -13.56 36.15
C ASN A 208 23.40 -12.46 36.62
N ILE A 209 24.04 -11.75 35.69
CA ILE A 209 25.02 -10.71 36.06
C ILE A 209 24.38 -9.41 36.58
N ARG A 210 23.04 -9.26 36.50
CA ARG A 210 22.32 -8.12 37.09
C ARG A 210 22.63 -7.92 38.57
N ASP A 211 22.66 -9.00 39.35
CA ASP A 211 22.98 -8.94 40.78
C ASP A 211 24.39 -8.36 41.04
N LEU A 212 25.33 -8.59 40.11
CA LEU A 212 26.69 -8.05 40.19
C LEU A 212 26.73 -6.57 39.83
N LEU A 213 25.97 -6.17 38.81
CA LEU A 213 25.83 -4.77 38.38
C LEU A 213 25.24 -3.93 39.51
N ASP A 214 24.17 -4.41 40.15
CA ASP A 214 23.58 -3.81 41.34
C ASP A 214 24.59 -3.71 42.49
N GLY A 215 25.31 -4.80 42.75
CA GLY A 215 26.35 -4.84 43.79
C GLY A 215 27.51 -3.86 43.54
N ALA A 216 27.82 -3.57 42.28
CA ALA A 216 28.81 -2.58 41.86
C ALA A 216 28.24 -1.14 41.81
N GLY A 217 26.94 -0.96 42.02
CA GLY A 217 26.27 0.35 41.97
C GLY A 217 26.04 0.89 40.56
N VAL A 218 25.99 0.01 39.55
CA VAL A 218 25.62 0.37 38.18
C VAL A 218 24.09 0.55 38.12
N SER A 219 23.64 1.73 37.69
CA SER A 219 22.22 2.08 37.60
C SER A 219 21.93 2.73 36.25
N PRO A 220 20.99 2.19 35.45
CA PRO A 220 20.28 0.93 35.66
C PRO A 220 21.24 -0.27 35.59
N ALA A 221 20.84 -1.42 36.14
CA ALA A 221 21.64 -2.63 36.20
C ALA A 221 21.74 -3.33 34.82
N SER A 222 22.38 -2.63 33.88
CA SER A 222 22.57 -3.08 32.49
C SER A 222 24.01 -3.21 32.07
N ILE A 223 24.20 -4.01 31.02
CA ILE A 223 25.35 -3.94 30.13
C ILE A 223 25.02 -3.32 28.76
N ILE A 224 23.76 -2.98 28.48
CA ILE A 224 23.33 -2.30 27.25
C ILE A 224 23.62 -0.80 27.41
N ASN A 225 24.45 -0.27 26.52
CA ASN A 225 24.90 1.12 26.57
C ASN A 225 24.01 2.04 25.71
N ASP A 226 23.58 1.55 24.55
CA ASP A 226 22.80 2.32 23.59
C ASP A 226 21.90 1.39 22.77
N ALA A 227 20.77 1.93 22.31
CA ALA A 227 19.81 1.27 21.44
C ALA A 227 19.30 2.28 20.41
N THR A 228 19.51 1.99 19.12
CA THR A 228 19.09 2.86 18.02
C THR A 228 18.15 2.11 17.08
N THR A 229 17.04 2.74 16.76
CA THR A 229 16.07 2.23 15.77
C THR A 229 16.18 3.02 14.47
N VAL A 230 16.23 2.31 13.34
CA VAL A 230 16.24 2.90 12.00
C VAL A 230 15.20 2.19 11.13
N TYR A 231 14.38 2.96 10.45
CA TYR A 231 13.40 2.48 9.49
C TYR A 231 13.99 2.49 8.08
N VAL A 232 13.93 1.35 7.40
CA VAL A 232 14.49 1.17 6.05
C VAL A 232 13.44 0.66 5.06
N ASP A 233 13.64 1.00 3.79
CA ASP A 233 12.85 0.51 2.68
C ASP A 233 13.17 -0.95 2.32
N LYS A 234 12.47 -1.48 1.31
CA LYS A 234 12.64 -2.87 0.82
C LYS A 234 14.04 -3.16 0.26
N ASP A 235 14.78 -2.12 -0.13
CA ASP A 235 16.14 -2.23 -0.64
C ASP A 235 17.19 -2.08 0.48
N GLY A 236 16.75 -1.86 1.73
CA GLY A 236 17.59 -1.68 2.91
C GLY A 236 18.12 -0.25 3.09
N ASN A 237 17.62 0.72 2.34
CA ASN A 237 18.03 2.12 2.49
C ASN A 237 17.19 2.80 3.58
N PRO A 238 17.80 3.61 4.46
CA PRO A 238 17.05 4.39 5.45
C PRO A 238 16.05 5.36 4.80
N TYR A 239 14.84 5.43 5.33
CA TYR A 239 13.89 6.47 4.95
C TYR A 239 14.47 7.86 5.25
N PRO A 240 14.28 8.87 4.37
CA PRO A 240 14.77 10.22 4.61
C PRO A 240 14.17 10.88 5.85
N ASP A 241 12.90 10.56 6.15
CA ASP A 241 12.20 10.98 7.36
C ASP A 241 11.99 9.77 8.26
N GLN A 242 12.76 9.69 9.35
CA GLN A 242 12.68 8.60 10.32
C GLN A 242 11.48 8.74 11.28
N ASN A 243 10.75 9.85 11.20
CA ASN A 243 9.56 10.10 12.02
C ASN A 243 8.27 9.89 11.20
N ASN A 244 8.37 9.63 9.89
CA ASN A 244 7.22 9.41 9.02
C ASN A 244 7.51 8.33 7.98
N VAL A 245 7.03 7.11 8.23
CA VAL A 245 7.39 5.91 7.46
C VAL A 245 6.15 5.12 7.06
N PRO A 246 6.17 4.36 5.95
CA PRO A 246 5.08 3.48 5.61
C PRO A 246 5.04 2.26 6.55
N ILE A 247 3.86 1.66 6.71
CA ILE A 247 3.62 0.51 7.60
C ILE A 247 4.36 -0.76 7.19
N ASP A 248 4.84 -0.83 5.95
CA ASP A 248 5.63 -1.93 5.42
C ASP A 248 7.15 -1.69 5.53
N ALA A 249 7.57 -0.60 6.20
CA ALA A 249 8.98 -0.34 6.49
C ALA A 249 9.56 -1.44 7.38
N ALA A 250 10.80 -1.83 7.10
CA ALA A 250 11.56 -2.68 8.00
C ALA A 250 12.14 -1.84 9.14
N VAL A 251 12.11 -2.40 10.34
CA VAL A 251 12.60 -1.80 11.58
C VAL A 251 13.93 -2.47 11.94
N LYS A 252 15.02 -1.73 11.87
CA LYS A 252 16.36 -2.17 12.28
C LYS A 252 16.65 -1.65 13.66
N ILE A 253 16.97 -2.53 14.60
CA ILE A 253 17.32 -2.16 15.97
C ILE A 253 18.76 -2.61 16.25
N ASP A 254 19.60 -1.64 16.56
CA ASP A 254 21.01 -1.83 16.86
C ASP A 254 21.29 -1.52 18.33
N TYR A 255 21.87 -2.48 19.05
CA TYR A 255 22.29 -2.34 20.43
C TYR A 255 23.81 -2.33 20.52
N THR A 256 24.35 -1.49 21.40
CA THR A 256 25.74 -1.59 21.84
C THR A 256 25.79 -2.03 23.30
N TRP A 257 26.75 -2.88 23.64
CA TRP A 257 26.86 -3.43 25.00
C TRP A 257 28.31 -3.54 25.45
N SER A 258 28.54 -3.45 26.77
CA SER A 258 29.84 -3.67 27.39
C SER A 258 29.72 -4.19 28.81
N ILE A 259 30.63 -5.08 29.21
CA ILE A 259 30.72 -5.57 30.59
C ILE A 259 31.61 -4.61 31.40
N PRO A 260 31.12 -3.98 32.48
CA PRO A 260 31.94 -3.14 33.34
C PRO A 260 33.06 -3.94 34.01
N GLU A 261 34.27 -3.36 34.10
CA GLU A 261 35.41 -4.03 34.75
C GLU A 261 35.18 -4.27 36.25
N ASP A 262 34.32 -3.49 36.90
CA ASP A 262 34.03 -3.60 38.33
C ASP A 262 33.29 -4.90 38.72
N ILE A 263 32.65 -5.57 37.74
CA ILE A 263 31.96 -6.85 37.95
C ILE A 263 32.79 -8.07 37.51
N MET A 264 34.03 -7.84 37.07
CA MET A 264 34.94 -8.88 36.60
C MET A 264 35.71 -9.57 37.75
N PRO A 265 36.16 -10.84 37.57
CA PRO A 265 35.91 -11.69 36.40
C PRO A 265 34.52 -12.35 36.45
N LEU A 266 33.87 -12.41 35.28
CA LEU A 266 32.72 -13.27 35.07
C LEU A 266 33.15 -14.73 34.90
N LYS A 267 32.18 -15.67 34.97
CA LYS A 267 32.38 -17.10 34.72
C LYS A 267 31.66 -17.55 33.47
N ALA A 268 32.21 -18.57 32.79
CA ALA A 268 31.50 -19.21 31.69
C ALA A 268 30.12 -19.71 32.17
N GLY A 269 29.09 -19.40 31.42
CA GLY A 269 27.70 -19.68 31.76
C GLY A 269 26.96 -18.50 32.41
N ASP A 270 27.66 -17.52 32.98
CA ASP A 270 27.03 -16.27 33.45
C ASP A 270 26.21 -15.66 32.31
N TYR A 271 25.07 -15.05 32.63
CA TYR A 271 24.10 -14.62 31.62
C TYR A 271 23.51 -13.24 31.91
N PHE A 272 22.94 -12.63 30.87
CA PHE A 272 22.24 -11.35 30.93
C PHE A 272 21.00 -11.39 30.02
N ASP A 273 19.86 -10.93 30.53
CA ASP A 273 18.59 -10.93 29.79
C ASP A 273 18.13 -9.52 29.48
N PHE A 274 17.55 -9.27 28.33
CA PHE A 274 16.94 -7.97 28.01
C PHE A 274 15.79 -8.21 27.02
N LYS A 275 14.74 -7.39 27.06
CA LYS A 275 13.60 -7.38 26.14
C LYS A 275 13.89 -6.64 24.81
N LEU A 276 13.35 -7.10 23.70
CA LEU A 276 13.22 -6.28 22.49
C LEU A 276 12.07 -5.25 22.63
N PRO A 277 12.02 -4.21 21.78
CA PRO A 277 10.90 -3.29 21.65
C PRO A 277 9.54 -3.96 21.52
N ASP A 278 8.56 -3.34 22.18
CA ASP A 278 7.15 -3.61 21.90
C ASP A 278 6.77 -2.92 20.57
N GLY A 279 5.71 -3.39 19.92
CA GLY A 279 5.24 -2.83 18.65
C GLY A 279 6.01 -3.29 17.40
N VAL A 280 6.94 -4.24 17.56
CA VAL A 280 7.61 -4.92 16.44
C VAL A 280 7.35 -6.42 16.44
N THR A 281 7.56 -7.05 15.29
CA THR A 281 7.51 -8.50 15.16
C THR A 281 8.66 -9.18 15.92
N ILE A 282 8.33 -10.19 16.70
CA ILE A 282 9.30 -11.04 17.39
C ILE A 282 9.46 -12.36 16.64
N GLU A 283 10.70 -12.67 16.24
CA GLU A 283 11.09 -13.97 15.69
C GLU A 283 12.13 -14.62 16.59
N GLU A 284 11.89 -15.88 16.96
CA GLU A 284 12.84 -16.66 17.74
C GLU A 284 14.11 -16.89 16.93
N ALA A 285 15.26 -16.59 17.53
CA ALA A 285 16.55 -16.73 16.89
C ALA A 285 17.62 -17.16 17.89
N MET A 286 18.73 -17.69 17.38
CA MET A 286 19.92 -17.95 18.18
C MET A 286 21.16 -17.60 17.39
N GLY A 287 22.20 -17.15 18.08
CA GLY A 287 23.43 -16.73 17.43
C GLY A 287 24.57 -16.51 18.41
N ASN A 288 25.62 -15.83 17.94
CA ASN A 288 26.79 -15.49 18.73
C ASN A 288 26.79 -13.99 19.06
N ILE A 289 27.20 -13.62 20.26
CA ILE A 289 27.50 -12.24 20.64
C ILE A 289 28.99 -11.98 20.47
N GLY A 290 29.38 -11.84 19.20
CA GLY A 290 30.78 -11.79 18.80
C GLY A 290 31.53 -13.03 19.26
N ASP A 291 32.65 -12.80 19.95
CA ASP A 291 33.57 -13.85 20.39
C ASP A 291 33.29 -14.36 21.81
N TYR A 292 32.37 -13.72 22.53
CA TYR A 292 32.27 -13.77 23.99
C TYR A 292 31.11 -14.61 24.51
N GLY A 293 30.25 -15.13 23.63
CA GLY A 293 29.09 -15.91 24.05
C GLY A 293 28.10 -16.16 22.94
N THR A 294 26.91 -16.62 23.34
CA THR A 294 25.76 -16.87 22.47
C THR A 294 24.55 -16.08 22.95
N TYR A 295 23.55 -15.94 22.08
CA TYR A 295 22.24 -15.43 22.46
C TYR A 295 21.12 -16.36 21.99
N THR A 296 19.98 -16.32 22.67
CA THR A 296 18.67 -16.77 22.18
C THR A 296 17.66 -15.64 22.27
N ILE A 297 16.65 -15.64 21.40
CA ILE A 297 15.48 -14.77 21.43
C ILE A 297 14.26 -15.66 21.60
N ASP A 298 13.50 -15.46 22.66
CA ASP A 298 12.26 -16.17 22.93
C ASP A 298 11.07 -15.48 22.26
N ALA A 299 9.96 -16.21 22.05
CA ALA A 299 8.74 -15.69 21.42
C ALA A 299 8.13 -14.46 22.13
N ASP A 300 8.48 -14.22 23.40
CA ASP A 300 8.02 -13.06 24.15
C ASP A 300 8.93 -11.83 23.98
N GLY A 301 9.97 -11.91 23.15
CA GLY A 301 10.94 -10.85 22.88
C GLY A 301 12.12 -10.83 23.85
N THR A 302 12.24 -11.79 24.78
CA THR A 302 13.38 -11.87 25.69
C THR A 302 14.62 -12.37 24.95
N VAL A 303 15.67 -11.55 24.96
CA VAL A 303 17.01 -11.89 24.49
C VAL A 303 17.85 -12.35 25.68
N HIS A 304 18.36 -13.57 25.63
CA HIS A 304 19.16 -14.21 26.66
C HIS A 304 20.61 -14.38 26.19
N PHE A 305 21.53 -13.56 26.71
CA PHE A 305 22.97 -13.68 26.47
C PHE A 305 23.61 -14.66 27.44
N VAL A 306 24.41 -15.60 26.94
CA VAL A 306 25.20 -16.54 27.75
C VAL A 306 26.68 -16.38 27.40
N PHE A 307 27.49 -16.03 28.40
CA PHE A 307 28.92 -15.78 28.21
C PHE A 307 29.76 -17.06 28.23
N ASN A 308 30.80 -17.11 27.39
CA ASN A 308 31.73 -18.24 27.28
C ASN A 308 33.03 -18.01 28.09
N GLU A 309 33.93 -18.98 28.11
CA GLU A 309 35.20 -18.94 28.87
C GLU A 309 36.12 -17.74 28.61
N LYS A 310 35.96 -17.01 27.50
CA LYS A 310 36.80 -15.84 27.21
C LYS A 310 36.59 -14.72 28.23
N VAL A 311 35.40 -14.60 28.83
CA VAL A 311 35.12 -13.56 29.84
C VAL A 311 35.90 -13.76 31.14
N GLU A 312 36.49 -14.94 31.37
CA GLU A 312 37.29 -15.19 32.57
C GLU A 312 38.71 -14.61 32.49
N THR A 313 39.17 -14.27 31.28
CA THR A 313 40.58 -13.90 31.03
C THR A 313 40.76 -12.62 30.22
N LYS A 314 39.70 -12.14 29.57
CA LYS A 314 39.71 -10.91 28.78
C LYS A 314 39.18 -9.74 29.59
N HIS A 315 39.60 -8.55 29.19
CA HIS A 315 39.16 -7.25 29.71
C HIS A 315 38.69 -6.41 28.52
N ASP A 316 38.00 -5.30 28.80
CA ASP A 316 37.42 -4.38 27.82
C ASP A 316 36.45 -5.09 26.87
N ILE A 317 35.54 -5.87 27.46
CA ILE A 317 34.61 -6.71 26.72
C ILE A 317 33.40 -5.89 26.31
N HIS A 318 33.24 -5.71 25.00
CA HIS A 318 32.15 -4.98 24.39
C HIS A 318 31.72 -5.61 23.06
N GLY A 319 30.54 -5.26 22.58
CA GLY A 319 30.05 -5.70 21.28
C GLY A 319 28.80 -4.96 20.82
N THR A 320 28.24 -5.47 19.73
CA THR A 320 26.96 -5.03 19.19
C THR A 320 26.00 -6.21 19.07
N PHE A 321 24.71 -5.91 19.01
CA PHE A 321 23.65 -6.86 18.75
C PHE A 321 22.64 -6.21 17.79
N HIS A 322 22.36 -6.87 16.67
CA HIS A 322 21.49 -6.36 15.62
C HIS A 322 20.23 -7.22 15.53
N TYR A 323 19.08 -6.57 15.42
CA TYR A 323 17.80 -7.24 15.23
C TYR A 323 17.01 -6.56 14.11
N ASP A 324 16.62 -7.37 13.11
CA ASP A 324 15.79 -6.96 11.98
C ASP A 324 14.34 -7.38 12.27
N ALA A 325 13.40 -6.43 12.16
CA ALA A 325 11.98 -6.64 12.44
C ALA A 325 11.08 -5.85 11.49
N HIS A 326 9.78 -6.01 11.66
CA HIS A 326 8.73 -5.18 11.06
C HIS A 326 7.81 -4.65 12.17
N PHE A 327 6.95 -3.68 11.86
CA PHE A 327 5.87 -3.30 12.77
C PHE A 327 4.98 -4.51 13.08
N ASP A 328 4.43 -4.57 14.30
CA ASP A 328 3.46 -5.61 14.68
C ASP A 328 2.30 -5.63 13.66
N LYS A 329 1.79 -6.83 13.35
CA LYS A 329 0.65 -7.02 12.44
C LYS A 329 -0.63 -6.38 12.96
N GLU A 330 -0.74 -6.16 14.27
CA GLU A 330 -1.87 -5.47 14.91
C GLU A 330 -1.68 -3.95 14.95
N THR A 331 -0.56 -3.43 14.43
CA THR A 331 -0.29 -1.98 14.38
C THR A 331 -1.36 -1.26 13.58
N VAL A 332 -1.97 -0.26 14.22
CA VAL A 332 -2.90 0.67 13.58
C VAL A 332 -2.09 1.88 13.08
N PRO A 333 -2.17 2.23 11.79
CA PRO A 333 -1.53 3.44 11.25
C PRO A 333 -1.89 4.73 12.00
N GLY A 334 -0.96 5.68 11.99
CA GLY A 334 -1.00 6.92 12.76
C GLY A 334 0.24 7.05 13.65
N GLU A 335 0.12 7.74 14.78
CA GLU A 335 1.19 7.84 15.76
C GLU A 335 1.38 6.49 16.47
N VAL A 336 2.50 5.85 16.20
CA VAL A 336 2.90 4.57 16.82
C VAL A 336 4.09 4.83 17.73
N VAL A 337 3.98 4.34 18.96
CA VAL A 337 5.08 4.37 19.92
C VAL A 337 5.81 3.04 19.82
N ILE A 338 7.04 3.08 19.31
CA ILE A 338 7.98 1.98 19.51
C ILE A 338 8.63 2.24 20.86
N ASP A 339 8.04 1.62 21.89
CA ASP A 339 8.68 1.56 23.18
C ASP A 339 9.93 0.71 23.00
N THR A 340 11.08 1.25 23.36
CA THR A 340 12.33 0.51 23.44
C THR A 340 12.52 0.11 24.90
N PRO A 341 11.77 -0.89 25.43
CA PRO A 341 12.08 -1.41 26.73
C PRO A 341 13.43 -2.09 26.54
N THR A 342 14.44 -1.58 27.23
CA THR A 342 15.24 -2.56 27.97
C THR A 342 15.96 -2.09 29.18
N GLU A 343 16.12 -0.79 29.35
CA GLU A 343 16.71 -0.20 30.54
C GLU A 343 16.05 1.17 30.72
N GLU A 344 15.79 1.58 31.97
CA GLU A 344 14.95 2.72 32.37
C GLU A 344 15.31 4.10 31.76
N ASN A 345 16.31 4.17 30.88
CA ASN A 345 16.90 5.40 30.34
C ASN A 345 16.76 5.62 28.83
N PHE A 346 16.21 4.69 28.04
CA PHE A 346 16.03 4.93 26.61
C PHE A 346 14.67 5.58 26.34
N PRO A 347 14.63 6.76 25.69
CA PRO A 347 13.37 7.39 25.37
C PRO A 347 12.62 6.54 24.32
N PRO A 348 11.30 6.33 24.49
CA PRO A 348 10.47 5.75 23.44
C PRO A 348 10.63 6.54 22.14
N SER A 349 10.57 5.84 21.01
CA SER A 349 10.58 6.46 19.69
C SER A 349 9.16 6.55 19.16
N GLU A 350 8.63 7.78 19.10
CA GLU A 350 7.37 8.06 18.41
C GLU A 350 7.62 8.15 16.90
N VAL A 351 6.83 7.43 16.12
CA VAL A 351 6.89 7.42 14.66
C VAL A 351 5.48 7.49 14.09
N HIS A 352 5.29 8.37 13.10
CA HIS A 352 4.06 8.40 12.32
C HIS A 352 4.11 7.32 11.24
N VAL A 353 3.24 6.33 11.34
CA VAL A 353 3.14 5.19 10.43
C VAL A 353 2.01 5.41 9.45
N ARG A 354 2.33 5.47 8.15
CA ARG A 354 1.35 5.61 7.06
C ARG A 354 0.87 4.25 6.57
N PRO A 355 -0.43 4.08 6.27
CA PRO A 355 -0.92 2.84 5.68
C PRO A 355 -0.33 2.61 4.29
N ASP A 356 -0.39 1.37 3.81
CA ASP A 356 -0.18 1.04 2.40
C ASP A 356 -1.43 1.45 1.58
N TYR A 357 -1.63 2.76 1.47
CA TYR A 357 -2.75 3.35 0.79
C TYR A 357 -2.43 4.75 0.27
N ASN A 358 -2.80 5.04 -0.97
CA ASN A 358 -2.46 6.31 -1.62
C ASN A 358 -3.67 7.16 -2.03
N GLN A 359 -4.90 6.64 -1.92
CA GLN A 359 -6.09 7.39 -2.30
C GLN A 359 -6.47 8.35 -1.15
N GLY A 360 -6.17 9.64 -1.35
CA GLY A 360 -6.38 10.67 -0.33
C GLY A 360 -7.81 11.15 -0.13
N ILE A 361 -8.76 10.78 -0.98
CA ILE A 361 -10.17 11.13 -0.81
C ILE A 361 -11.01 10.12 -1.58
N ASP A 362 -12.25 10.01 -1.16
CA ASP A 362 -13.34 9.38 -1.87
C ASP A 362 -14.63 10.10 -1.51
N LYS A 363 -15.63 9.96 -2.37
CA LYS A 363 -16.92 10.61 -2.22
C LYS A 363 -18.01 9.67 -2.69
N SER A 364 -19.10 9.64 -1.95
CA SER A 364 -20.33 8.96 -2.28
C SER A 364 -21.53 9.86 -1.99
N GLY A 365 -22.69 9.50 -2.53
CA GLY A 365 -23.91 10.27 -2.31
C GLY A 365 -25.16 9.40 -2.37
N HIS A 366 -26.16 9.77 -1.59
CA HIS A 366 -27.48 9.14 -1.61
C HIS A 366 -28.59 10.17 -1.38
N PHE A 367 -29.80 9.84 -1.84
CA PHE A 367 -30.97 10.67 -1.60
C PHE A 367 -31.53 10.48 -0.21
N ASP A 368 -32.15 11.52 0.36
CA ASP A 368 -32.87 11.42 1.63
C ASP A 368 -34.03 10.41 1.58
N LYS A 369 -34.66 10.25 0.41
CA LYS A 369 -35.78 9.32 0.21
C LYS A 369 -35.99 8.98 -1.26
N THR A 370 -36.69 7.86 -1.47
CA THR A 370 -37.24 7.47 -2.78
C THR A 370 -38.69 7.02 -2.61
N PRO A 371 -39.65 7.51 -3.41
CA PRO A 371 -39.53 8.51 -4.51
C PRO A 371 -39.56 9.97 -4.03
N ASN A 372 -39.28 10.91 -4.95
CA ASN A 372 -39.31 12.37 -4.78
C ASN A 372 -38.33 12.90 -3.71
N PRO A 373 -37.01 12.79 -3.95
CA PRO A 373 -36.00 13.27 -3.02
C PRO A 373 -36.10 14.79 -2.83
N SER A 374 -35.79 15.29 -1.64
CA SER A 374 -35.61 16.74 -1.43
C SER A 374 -34.15 17.11 -1.18
N GLU A 375 -33.31 16.12 -0.85
CA GLU A 375 -31.94 16.35 -0.44
C GLU A 375 -31.02 15.27 -1.01
N VAL A 376 -29.77 15.66 -1.25
CA VAL A 376 -28.67 14.73 -1.49
C VAL A 376 -27.72 14.80 -0.31
N ILE A 377 -27.46 13.65 0.30
CA ILE A 377 -26.51 13.46 1.40
C ILE A 377 -25.24 12.93 0.77
N TRP A 378 -24.15 13.67 0.95
CA TRP A 378 -22.84 13.35 0.46
C TRP A 378 -21.94 12.94 1.61
N GLU A 379 -21.17 11.89 1.40
CA GLU A 379 -20.13 11.44 2.33
C GLU A 379 -18.81 11.50 1.59
N ILE A 380 -17.81 12.15 2.19
CA ILE A 380 -16.47 12.28 1.65
C ILE A 380 -15.49 11.80 2.72
N ASN A 381 -14.70 10.77 2.45
CA ASN A 381 -13.58 10.43 3.33
C ASN A 381 -12.34 11.14 2.79
N ILE A 382 -11.56 11.83 3.63
CA ILE A 382 -10.34 12.55 3.27
C ILE A 382 -9.14 12.06 4.08
N ASN A 383 -7.97 12.14 3.47
CA ASN A 383 -6.66 11.87 4.04
C ASN A 383 -6.46 10.46 4.61
N ARG A 384 -7.07 9.43 4.00
CA ARG A 384 -6.84 8.03 4.38
C ARG A 384 -5.37 7.57 4.28
N PRO A 385 -4.49 8.13 3.42
CA PRO A 385 -3.05 7.88 3.46
C PRO A 385 -2.31 8.46 4.67
N LEU A 386 -3.00 9.23 5.53
CA LEU A 386 -2.42 9.93 6.69
C LEU A 386 -1.23 10.81 6.32
N ASN A 387 -1.35 11.57 5.23
CA ASN A 387 -0.32 12.55 4.87
C ASN A 387 -0.50 13.81 5.71
N THR A 388 0.60 14.53 5.95
CA THR A 388 0.53 15.83 6.61
C THR A 388 -0.21 16.82 5.72
N MET A 389 -1.37 17.26 6.20
CA MET A 389 -2.14 18.34 5.60
C MET A 389 -1.87 19.64 6.33
N GLU A 390 -1.56 20.71 5.57
CA GLU A 390 -1.39 22.06 6.12
C GLU A 390 -2.42 23.01 5.50
N ASN A 391 -3.20 23.67 6.35
CA ASN A 391 -4.28 24.61 6.01
C ASN A 391 -5.21 24.07 4.92
N ALA A 392 -5.59 22.79 5.05
CA ALA A 392 -6.33 22.08 4.03
C ALA A 392 -7.68 22.74 3.73
N THR A 393 -8.09 22.69 2.46
CA THR A 393 -9.41 23.14 2.04
C THR A 393 -10.11 22.08 1.20
N LEU A 394 -11.40 21.90 1.43
CA LEU A 394 -12.26 21.00 0.65
C LEU A 394 -13.31 21.83 -0.10
N THR A 395 -13.38 21.65 -1.42
CA THR A 395 -14.33 22.34 -2.29
C THR A 395 -15.05 21.31 -3.15
N ASP A 396 -16.35 21.48 -3.29
CA ASP A 396 -17.19 20.62 -4.13
C ASP A 396 -18.07 21.48 -5.05
N PRO A 397 -17.85 21.46 -6.38
CA PRO A 397 -18.71 22.14 -7.34
C PRO A 397 -20.12 21.56 -7.33
N MET A 398 -21.05 22.26 -6.68
CA MET A 398 -22.43 21.81 -6.53
C MET A 398 -23.11 21.60 -7.90
N PRO A 399 -23.77 20.45 -8.14
CA PRO A 399 -24.53 20.23 -9.37
C PRO A 399 -25.63 21.27 -9.55
N ALA A 400 -25.92 21.61 -10.80
CA ALA A 400 -27.03 22.51 -11.13
C ALA A 400 -28.36 22.01 -10.53
N GLY A 401 -29.15 22.92 -9.95
CA GLY A 401 -30.39 22.57 -9.25
C GLY A 401 -30.19 22.08 -7.82
N THR A 402 -28.98 22.16 -7.26
CA THR A 402 -28.71 21.91 -5.84
C THR A 402 -28.22 23.15 -5.12
N THR A 403 -28.39 23.19 -3.79
CA THR A 403 -27.87 24.27 -2.94
C THR A 403 -27.32 23.69 -1.65
N TYR A 404 -26.14 24.15 -1.23
CA TYR A 404 -25.53 23.74 0.04
C TYR A 404 -26.48 24.00 1.23
N LYS A 405 -26.56 23.04 2.16
CA LYS A 405 -27.43 23.11 3.34
C LYS A 405 -26.66 23.02 4.66
N SER A 406 -25.81 22.00 4.83
CA SER A 406 -25.10 21.74 6.10
C SER A 406 -23.92 20.82 5.89
N VAL A 407 -22.96 20.83 6.83
CA VAL A 407 -21.85 19.88 6.91
C VAL A 407 -21.60 19.46 8.37
N VAL A 408 -21.18 18.22 8.56
CA VAL A 408 -20.59 17.72 9.80
C VAL A 408 -19.33 16.93 9.43
N ILE A 409 -18.25 17.08 10.20
CA ILE A 409 -16.97 16.42 9.95
C ILE A 409 -16.62 15.56 11.15
N TYR A 410 -16.23 14.31 10.92
CA TYR A 410 -15.88 13.33 11.94
C TYR A 410 -14.45 12.83 11.73
N PRO A 411 -13.65 12.61 12.78
CA PRO A 411 -12.39 11.89 12.68
C PRO A 411 -12.59 10.43 12.25
N GLU A 412 -11.63 9.88 11.51
CA GLU A 412 -11.58 8.47 11.08
C GLU A 412 -10.34 7.75 11.61
N THR A 413 -10.48 6.47 11.93
CA THR A 413 -9.34 5.57 12.14
C THR A 413 -9.12 4.75 10.88
N VAL A 414 -7.89 4.77 10.37
CA VAL A 414 -7.51 4.08 9.13
C VAL A 414 -6.72 2.81 9.46
N GLY A 415 -7.05 1.71 8.78
CA GLY A 415 -6.33 0.45 8.90
C GLY A 415 -5.13 0.34 7.95
N PRO A 416 -4.32 -0.72 8.08
CA PRO A 416 -3.06 -0.87 7.34
C PRO A 416 -3.15 -0.74 5.82
N ASN A 417 -4.30 -1.06 5.21
CA ASN A 417 -4.50 -0.99 3.75
C ASN A 417 -5.42 0.17 3.34
N GLY A 418 -5.61 1.16 4.22
CA GLY A 418 -6.45 2.33 3.96
C GLY A 418 -7.95 2.13 4.22
N GLU A 419 -8.36 0.96 4.73
CA GLU A 419 -9.74 0.72 5.12
C GLU A 419 -10.14 1.58 6.32
N ILE A 420 -11.43 1.94 6.40
CA ILE A 420 -11.96 2.70 7.52
C ILE A 420 -12.29 1.71 8.65
N LEU A 421 -11.52 1.74 9.73
CA LEU A 421 -11.77 0.91 10.91
C LEU A 421 -12.90 1.50 11.76
N SER A 422 -12.93 2.83 11.90
CA SER A 422 -13.98 3.52 12.66
C SER A 422 -14.16 4.97 12.24
N VAL A 423 -15.34 5.53 12.52
CA VAL A 423 -15.67 6.96 12.37
C VAL A 423 -16.18 7.45 13.71
N ASP A 424 -15.52 8.45 14.30
CA ASP A 424 -15.92 9.00 15.60
C ASP A 424 -17.10 9.97 15.45
N LYS A 425 -18.30 9.39 15.37
CA LYS A 425 -19.56 10.16 15.33
C LYS A 425 -19.93 10.78 16.68
N ALA A 426 -19.27 10.39 17.77
CA ALA A 426 -19.55 10.94 19.11
C ALA A 426 -18.86 12.29 19.31
N HIS A 427 -17.73 12.54 18.63
CA HIS A 427 -16.96 13.77 18.72
C HIS A 427 -16.73 14.42 17.34
N PRO A 428 -17.78 14.96 16.70
CA PRO A 428 -17.60 15.73 15.48
C PRO A 428 -16.73 16.97 15.74
N LEU A 429 -16.04 17.41 14.70
CA LEU A 429 -15.33 18.69 14.69
C LEU A 429 -16.31 19.85 14.92
N VAL A 430 -15.80 20.93 15.49
CA VAL A 430 -16.58 22.12 15.84
C VAL A 430 -16.32 23.26 14.86
N GLU A 431 -17.36 23.69 14.14
CA GLU A 431 -17.29 24.86 13.25
C GLU A 431 -16.88 26.13 14.02
N GLY A 432 -15.99 26.93 13.44
CA GLY A 432 -15.39 28.13 14.02
C GLY A 432 -14.19 27.84 14.94
N THR A 433 -13.95 26.58 15.32
CA THR A 433 -12.79 26.16 16.13
C THR A 433 -11.85 25.25 15.35
N ASP A 434 -12.41 24.19 14.76
CA ASP A 434 -11.69 23.14 14.05
C ASP A 434 -11.74 23.32 12.52
N TYR A 435 -12.78 23.97 12.00
CA TYR A 435 -12.94 24.31 10.58
C TYR A 435 -13.86 25.53 10.39
N THR A 436 -13.84 26.13 9.21
CA THR A 436 -14.82 27.15 8.78
C THR A 436 -15.47 26.75 7.46
N VAL A 437 -16.71 27.19 7.22
CA VAL A 437 -17.43 26.98 5.96
C VAL A 437 -17.82 28.32 5.34
N ASP A 438 -17.60 28.49 4.04
CA ASP A 438 -18.06 29.69 3.31
C ASP A 438 -19.47 29.52 2.72
N ALA A 439 -19.99 30.59 2.10
CA ALA A 439 -21.33 30.60 1.52
C ALA A 439 -21.52 29.60 0.35
N ASN A 440 -20.42 29.11 -0.25
CA ASN A 440 -20.43 28.14 -1.34
C ASN A 440 -20.22 26.70 -0.83
N GLY A 441 -20.08 26.51 0.49
CA GLY A 441 -19.80 25.20 1.09
C GLY A 441 -18.32 24.82 1.09
N LYS A 442 -17.40 25.76 0.81
CA LYS A 442 -15.95 25.50 0.93
C LYS A 442 -15.58 25.36 2.40
N ILE A 443 -14.95 24.23 2.74
CA ILE A 443 -14.46 23.94 4.09
C ILE A 443 -12.98 24.30 4.16
N THR A 444 -12.55 24.92 5.26
CA THR A 444 -11.13 25.18 5.56
C THR A 444 -10.84 24.68 6.97
N PHE A 445 -9.87 23.77 7.12
CA PHE A 445 -9.43 23.25 8.42
C PHE A 445 -8.58 24.29 9.14
N ILE A 446 -8.85 24.50 10.43
CA ILE A 446 -8.20 25.51 11.28
C ILE A 446 -7.90 24.95 12.68
N GLY A 447 -7.34 25.79 13.56
CA GLY A 447 -7.07 25.41 14.95
C GLY A 447 -6.09 24.25 15.03
N LYS A 448 -6.43 23.22 15.83
CA LYS A 448 -5.59 22.01 15.96
C LYS A 448 -5.51 21.16 14.69
N TYR A 449 -6.38 21.40 13.71
CA TYR A 449 -6.38 20.73 12.40
C TYR A 449 -5.82 21.60 11.27
N ALA A 450 -5.27 22.78 11.60
CA ALA A 450 -4.54 23.59 10.61
C ALA A 450 -3.27 22.86 10.12
N LYS A 451 -2.68 21.99 10.94
CA LYS A 451 -1.66 21.02 10.54
C LYS A 451 -2.04 19.67 11.14
N THR A 452 -2.27 18.66 10.32
CA THR A 452 -2.75 17.36 10.80
C THR A 452 -2.50 16.23 9.82
N ASP A 453 -2.23 15.04 10.33
CA ASP A 453 -2.16 13.80 9.58
C ASP A 453 -3.47 12.99 9.67
N GLN A 454 -4.46 13.51 10.40
CA GLN A 454 -5.74 12.86 10.66
C GLN A 454 -6.57 12.67 9.37
N ALA A 455 -7.21 11.52 9.24
CA ALA A 455 -8.25 11.24 8.25
C ALA A 455 -9.64 11.69 8.76
N PHE A 456 -10.54 12.10 7.86
CA PHE A 456 -11.86 12.61 8.24
C PHE A 456 -12.99 12.15 7.32
N ASN A 457 -14.16 11.93 7.90
CA ASN A 457 -15.43 11.72 7.21
C ASN A 457 -16.20 13.03 7.21
N VAL A 458 -16.36 13.65 6.04
CA VAL A 458 -17.15 14.85 5.83
C VAL A 458 -18.52 14.44 5.30
N VAL A 459 -19.56 14.67 6.07
CA VAL A 459 -20.94 14.46 5.65
C VAL A 459 -21.60 15.81 5.41
N TYR A 460 -21.95 16.11 4.17
CA TYR A 460 -22.65 17.36 3.85
C TYR A 460 -23.93 17.11 3.05
N THR A 461 -24.88 18.03 3.16
CA THR A 461 -26.20 17.92 2.55
C THR A 461 -26.43 19.05 1.57
N THR A 462 -27.04 18.72 0.43
CA THR A 462 -27.58 19.71 -0.51
C THR A 462 -29.08 19.57 -0.62
N SER A 463 -29.78 20.69 -0.78
CA SER A 463 -31.22 20.71 -1.13
C SER A 463 -31.41 20.68 -2.63
N ILE A 464 -32.43 19.98 -3.10
CA ILE A 464 -32.83 19.91 -4.51
C ILE A 464 -33.87 21.00 -4.80
N VAL A 465 -33.60 21.83 -5.80
CA VAL A 465 -34.49 22.92 -6.25
C VAL A 465 -35.29 22.41 -7.46
N TYR A 466 -36.62 22.47 -7.35
CA TYR A 466 -37.58 21.97 -8.35
C TYR A 466 -38.21 23.06 -9.20
#